data_AF-A0A0C9ZID7-F1
#
_entry.id   AF-A0A0C9ZID7-F1
#
_cell.length_a   1.000
_cell.length_b   1.000
_cell.length_c   1.000
_cell.angle_alpha   90.00
_cell.angle_beta   90.00
_cell.angle_gamma   90.00
#
_symmetry.space_group_name_H-M   'P 1'
#
loop_
_entity.id
_entity.type
_entity.pdbx_description
1 polymer ?
#
loop_
_entity_poly.entity_id
_entity_poly.type
_entity_poly.pdbx_seq_one_letter_code
_entity_poly.pdbx_strand_id
1 'polypeptide(L)'
;MPLLHGPPSTLSSPGTTMSHRVSLSEFCMKYHLSVHTQEKLAELDYTPGNKVIESLTEADWKDIGLSILSSCSFLAAHCKFCDAIHAGTWDGQLPGGFE
;
A
#
# COMPACT_ATOMS: atom_id res chain seq x y z
N MET A 1 -13.57 -46.03 -18.05
CA MET A 1 -12.82 -45.29 -17.01
C MET A 1 -11.35 -45.53 -17.29
N PRO A 2 -10.56 -44.48 -17.63
CA PRO A 2 -10.14 -43.49 -16.63
C PRO A 2 -10.28 -42.01 -17.09
N LEU A 3 -10.40 -41.10 -16.12
CA LEU A 3 -10.42 -39.64 -16.29
C LEU A 3 -8.99 -39.12 -16.35
N LEU A 4 -8.64 -38.53 -17.50
CA LEU A 4 -7.29 -38.10 -17.83
C LEU A 4 -7.19 -36.56 -17.72
N HIS A 5 -6.53 -36.11 -16.65
CA HIS A 5 -5.74 -34.87 -16.52
C HIS A 5 -6.46 -33.53 -16.79
N GLY A 6 -6.99 -32.92 -15.71
CA GLY A 6 -7.15 -31.47 -15.68
C GLY A 6 -5.78 -30.78 -15.73
N PRO A 7 -5.68 -29.56 -16.31
CA PRO A 7 -4.42 -28.82 -16.37
C PRO A 7 -3.85 -28.61 -14.97
N PRO A 8 -2.52 -28.56 -14.80
CA PRO A 8 -1.93 -28.27 -13.51
C PRO A 8 -2.45 -26.91 -13.05
N SER A 9 -3.21 -26.92 -11.94
CA SER A 9 -3.48 -25.71 -11.18
C SER A 9 -2.13 -25.06 -10.92
N THR A 10 -1.86 -23.96 -11.60
CA THR A 10 -0.75 -23.09 -11.25
C THR A 10 -1.05 -22.60 -9.85
N LEU A 11 -0.48 -23.28 -8.86
CA LEU A 11 -0.30 -22.76 -7.52
C LEU A 11 0.56 -21.51 -7.70
N SER A 12 -0.11 -20.37 -7.90
CA SER A 12 0.52 -19.06 -7.84
C SER A 12 1.27 -19.01 -6.52
N SER A 13 2.59 -19.11 -6.61
CA SER A 13 3.46 -19.05 -5.46
C SER A 13 3.18 -17.74 -4.72
N PRO A 14 2.89 -17.76 -3.40
CA PRO A 14 2.81 -16.55 -2.60
C PRO A 14 4.25 -16.09 -2.34
N GLY A 15 4.95 -15.65 -3.39
CA GLY A 15 6.39 -15.46 -3.34
C GLY A 15 6.90 -14.27 -4.14
N THR A 16 6.01 -13.51 -4.76
CA THR A 16 6.37 -12.30 -5.51
C THR A 16 5.47 -11.12 -5.12
N THR A 17 5.22 -10.95 -3.81
CA THR A 17 4.98 -9.59 -3.32
C THR A 17 6.34 -8.92 -3.31
N MET A 18 6.67 -8.32 -4.45
CA MET A 18 7.95 -7.67 -4.72
C MET A 18 8.44 -6.87 -3.51
N SER A 19 9.71 -7.09 -3.20
CA SER A 19 10.58 -6.42 -2.23
C SER A 19 10.70 -4.90 -2.41
N HIS A 20 9.63 -4.16 -2.67
CA HIS A 20 9.64 -2.71 -2.51
C HIS A 20 9.45 -2.44 -1.02
N ARG A 21 10.56 -2.43 -0.27
CA ARG A 21 10.60 -1.85 1.08
C ARG A 21 10.42 -0.33 0.95
N VAL A 22 9.20 0.09 0.62
CA VAL A 22 8.83 1.49 0.56
C VAL A 22 8.78 1.98 1.99
N SER A 23 9.65 2.93 2.32
CA SER A 23 9.66 3.53 3.64
C SER A 23 8.40 4.37 3.82
N LEU A 24 7.90 4.47 5.06
CA LEU A 24 6.79 5.35 5.38
C LEU A 24 7.04 6.80 4.92
N SER A 25 8.28 7.27 5.05
CA SER A 25 8.71 8.59 4.56
C SER A 25 8.57 8.75 3.04
N GLU A 26 8.95 7.74 2.25
CA GLU A 26 8.84 7.79 0.79
C GLU A 26 7.37 7.78 0.34
N PHE A 27 6.56 6.96 0.99
CA PHE A 27 5.12 6.93 0.78
C PHE A 27 4.48 8.30 1.10
N CYS A 28 4.75 8.84 2.29
CA CYS A 28 4.21 10.14 2.72
C CYS A 28 4.67 11.27 1.80
N MET A 29 5.94 11.28 1.39
CA MET A 29 6.48 12.28 0.46
C MET A 29 5.77 12.23 -0.89
N LYS A 30 5.61 11.03 -1.47
CA LYS A 30 5.01 10.88 -2.81
C LYS A 30 3.53 11.26 -2.87
N TYR A 31 2.79 11.03 -1.78
CA TYR A 31 1.38 11.39 -1.67
C TYR A 31 1.15 12.73 -0.97
N HIS A 32 2.21 13.47 -0.64
CA HIS A 32 2.14 14.77 0.02
C HIS A 32 1.35 14.71 1.34
N LEU A 33 1.51 13.63 2.10
CA LEU A 33 0.91 13.49 3.42
C LEU A 33 1.66 14.39 4.42
N SER A 34 0.90 15.03 5.30
CA SER A 34 1.45 15.91 6.33
C SER A 34 2.42 15.16 7.25
N VAL A 35 3.44 15.88 7.75
CA VAL A 35 4.41 15.35 8.74
C VAL A 35 3.68 14.80 9.97
N HIS A 36 2.66 15.50 10.46
CA HIS A 36 1.80 15.03 11.56
C HIS A 36 1.18 13.65 11.27
N THR A 37 0.72 13.42 10.03
CA THR A 37 0.16 12.13 9.64
C THR A 37 1.23 11.04 9.60
N GLN A 38 2.41 11.36 9.08
CA GLN A 38 3.55 10.44 9.07
C GLN A 38 3.94 10.02 10.49
N GLU A 39 4.02 10.96 11.43
CA GLU A 39 4.35 10.69 12.83
C GLU A 39 3.33 9.75 13.48
N LYS A 40 2.03 9.97 13.25
CA LYS A 40 0.97 9.10 13.78
C LYS A 40 0.94 7.72 13.16
N LEU A 41 1.26 7.61 11.87
CA LEU A 41 1.43 6.31 11.23
C LEU A 41 2.67 5.57 11.75
N ALA A 42 3.76 6.29 12.06
CA ALA A 42 4.95 5.69 12.65
C ALA A 42 4.70 5.16 14.07
N GLU A 43 3.90 5.88 14.88
CA GLU A 43 3.47 5.45 16.22
C GLU A 43 2.65 4.15 16.17
N LEU A 44 1.93 3.91 15.06
CA LEU A 44 1.20 2.69 14.77
C LEU A 44 2.05 1.55 14.15
N ASP A 45 3.36 1.75 14.01
CA ASP A 45 4.25 0.84 13.27
C ASP A 45 3.74 0.54 11.85
N TYR A 46 3.08 1.53 11.23
CA TYR A 46 2.48 1.36 9.93
C TYR A 46 3.54 1.15 8.84
N THR A 47 3.33 0.12 8.03
CA THR A 47 4.14 -0.18 6.84
C THR A 47 3.28 -0.03 5.58
N PRO A 48 3.74 0.69 4.54
CA PRO A 48 3.01 0.81 3.27
C PRO A 48 2.58 -0.55 2.70
N GLY A 49 1.29 -0.68 2.36
CA GLY A 49 0.70 -1.93 1.89
C GLY A 49 0.10 -2.80 3.00
N ASN A 50 0.27 -2.42 4.28
CA ASN A 50 -0.42 -3.07 5.39
C ASN A 50 -1.91 -2.73 5.37
N LYS A 51 -2.74 -3.70 4.97
CA LYS A 51 -4.20 -3.56 4.87
C LYS A 51 -4.94 -3.47 6.19
N VAL A 52 -4.28 -3.68 7.34
CA VAL A 52 -4.92 -3.52 8.66
C VAL A 52 -5.50 -2.12 8.84
N ILE A 53 -4.85 -1.11 8.26
CA ILE A 53 -5.33 0.28 8.30
C ILE A 53 -6.73 0.44 7.66
N GLU A 54 -7.11 -0.42 6.71
CA GLU A 54 -8.41 -0.36 6.04
C GLU A 54 -9.54 -0.85 6.96
N SER A 55 -9.19 -1.56 8.04
CA SER A 55 -10.14 -2.05 9.05
C SER A 55 -10.28 -1.12 10.26
N LEU A 56 -9.45 -0.07 10.35
CA LEU A 56 -9.52 0.89 11.46
C LEU A 56 -10.77 1.77 11.34
N THR A 57 -11.48 1.92 12.45
CA THR A 57 -12.68 2.75 12.54
C THR A 57 -12.33 4.21 12.72
N GLU A 58 -13.30 5.11 12.54
CA GLU A 58 -13.13 6.53 12.85
C GLU A 58 -12.65 6.77 14.29
N ALA A 59 -13.12 5.96 15.24
CA ALA A 59 -12.72 6.06 16.63
C ALA A 59 -11.24 5.73 16.82
N ASP A 60 -10.73 4.69 16.14
CA ASP A 60 -9.32 4.31 16.17
C ASP A 60 -8.43 5.41 15.57
N TRP A 61 -8.87 6.02 14.45
CA TRP A 61 -8.15 7.15 13.85
C TRP A 61 -8.11 8.37 14.76
N LYS A 62 -9.19 8.64 15.49
CA LYS A 62 -9.24 9.77 16.42
C LYS A 62 -8.41 9.51 17.68
N ASP A 63 -8.35 8.26 18.15
CA ASP A 63 -7.55 7.84 19.31
C ASP A 63 -6.06 8.12 19.10
N ILE A 64 -5.55 7.83 17.90
CA ILE A 64 -4.17 8.17 17.52
C ILE A 64 -3.97 9.65 17.17
N GLY A 65 -5.00 10.48 17.28
CA GLY A 65 -4.92 11.92 17.01
C GLY A 65 -4.89 12.30 15.53
N LEU A 66 -5.43 11.45 14.64
CA LEU A 66 -5.73 11.82 13.26
C LEU A 66 -7.16 12.34 13.12
N SER A 67 -7.30 13.44 12.38
CA SER A 67 -8.61 13.93 11.96
C SER A 67 -9.18 13.03 10.86
N ILE A 68 -10.52 12.99 10.77
CA ILE A 68 -11.27 12.26 9.73
C ILE A 68 -10.77 12.64 8.32
N LEU A 69 -10.47 13.91 8.09
CA LEU A 69 -9.96 14.37 6.79
C LEU A 69 -8.57 13.80 6.50
N SER A 70 -7.71 13.74 7.51
CA SER A 70 -6.35 13.21 7.39
C SER A 70 -6.36 11.69 7.19
N SER A 71 -7.21 10.96 7.91
CA SER A 71 -7.35 9.50 7.73
C SER A 71 -7.95 9.15 6.38
N CYS A 72 -9.00 9.85 5.93
CA CYS A 72 -9.56 9.66 4.58
C CYS A 72 -8.53 9.95 3.48
N SER A 73 -7.76 11.04 3.61
CA SER A 73 -6.71 11.37 2.64
C SER A 73 -5.61 10.30 2.60
N PHE A 74 -5.18 9.83 3.77
CA PHE A 74 -4.24 8.72 3.89
C PHE A 74 -4.78 7.41 3.28
N LEU A 75 -6.03 7.03 3.57
CA LEU A 75 -6.66 5.83 3.03
C LEU A 75 -6.74 5.87 1.50
N ALA A 76 -7.08 7.03 0.93
CA ALA A 76 -7.07 7.21 -0.52
C ALA A 76 -5.66 7.07 -1.12
N ALA A 77 -4.63 7.59 -0.45
CA ALA A 77 -3.24 7.41 -0.84
C ALA A 77 -2.80 5.94 -0.74
N HIS A 78 -3.19 5.25 0.33
CA HIS A 78 -2.90 3.82 0.52
C HIS A 78 -3.54 2.96 -0.57
N CYS A 79 -4.81 3.21 -0.90
CA CYS A 79 -5.50 2.48 -1.97
C CYS A 79 -4.78 2.68 -3.32
N LYS A 80 -4.42 3.92 -3.66
CA LYS A 80 -3.61 4.21 -4.86
C LYS A 80 -2.25 3.53 -4.83
N PHE A 81 -1.63 3.43 -3.67
CA PHE A 81 -0.36 2.73 -3.49
C PHE A 81 -0.52 1.25 -3.78
N CYS A 82 -1.52 0.60 -3.18
CA CYS A 82 -1.80 -0.81 -3.43
C CYS A 82 -2.07 -1.07 -4.92
N ASP A 83 -2.87 -0.24 -5.58
CA ASP A 83 -3.11 -0.32 -7.02
C ASP A 83 -1.82 -0.16 -7.83
N ALA A 84 -0.97 0.83 -7.50
CA ALA A 84 0.29 1.07 -8.19
C ALA A 84 1.31 -0.07 -7.97
N ILE A 85 1.33 -0.68 -6.78
CA ILE A 85 2.16 -1.85 -6.50
C ILE A 85 1.66 -3.06 -7.28
N HIS A 86 0.35 -3.32 -7.31
CA HIS A 86 -0.22 -4.40 -8.10
C HIS A 86 0.01 -4.23 -9.60
N ALA A 87 -0.05 -3.00 -10.11
CA ALA A 87 0.25 -2.66 -11.50
C ALA A 87 1.75 -2.61 -11.81
N GLY A 88 2.62 -2.68 -10.80
CA GLY A 88 4.08 -2.52 -10.97
C GLY A 88 4.50 -1.10 -11.36
N THR A 89 3.65 -0.10 -11.19
CA THR A 89 3.87 1.30 -11.60
C THR A 89 4.39 2.19 -10.47
N TRP A 90 4.54 1.66 -9.25
CA TRP A 90 5.05 2.43 -8.11
C TRP A 90 6.45 3.01 -8.36
N ASP A 91 7.38 2.26 -8.95
CA ASP A 91 8.74 2.72 -9.24
C ASP A 91 8.81 3.63 -10.50
N GLY A 92 7.73 3.64 -11.30
CA GLY A 92 7.69 4.27 -12.62
C GLY A 92 7.36 5.76 -12.60
N GLN A 93 8.34 6.59 -12.23
CA GLN A 93 8.51 7.92 -12.84
C GLN A 93 9.97 8.36 -12.74
N LEU A 94 10.80 7.86 -13.66
CA LEU A 94 11.64 8.75 -14.45
C LEU A 94 11.25 8.58 -15.91
N PRO A 95 10.57 9.57 -16.54
CA PRO A 95 10.53 9.68 -17.98
C PRO A 95 11.87 10.25 -18.42
N GLY A 96 12.76 9.38 -18.89
CA GLY A 96 13.98 9.74 -19.60
C GLY A 96 14.34 8.60 -20.54
N GLY A 97 14.41 8.76 -21.85
CA GLY A 97 14.12 9.90 -22.70
C GLY A 97 13.62 9.38 -24.04
N PHE A 98 13.05 10.28 -24.83
CA PHE A 98 13.05 10.15 -26.27
C PHE A 98 14.51 10.00 -26.72
N GLU A 99 14.86 8.94 -27.43
CA GLU A 99 15.92 8.90 -28.45
C GLU A 99 15.49 7.93 -29.55
#